data_AF-A0A9D1LKB6-F1
#
_entry.id   AF-A0A9D1LKB6-F1
#
_cell.length_a   1.000
_cell.length_b   1.000
_cell.length_c   1.000
_cell.angle_alpha   90.00
_cell.angle_beta   90.00
_cell.angle_gamma   90.00
#
_symmetry.space_group_name_H-M   'P 1'
#
loop_
_entity.id
_entity.type
_entity.pdbx_description
1 polymer ?
#
loop_
_entity_poly.entity_id
_entity_poly.type
_entity_poly.pdbx_seq_one_letter_code
_entity_poly.pdbx_strand_id
1 'polypeptide(L)' 'MSKPVLGVCVTGSFCTFEKVFAQLEGLTRHFSLLPIFSFNAAGLDTRFGKGLDHVARLKQLSGRDPILT' A
#
# COMPACT_ATOMS: atom_id res chain seq x y z
N MET A 1 -1.19 1.25 24.88
CA MET A 1 -0.45 0.11 24.28
C MET A 1 -0.09 0.46 22.84
N SER A 2 1.12 0.13 22.38
CA SER A 2 1.51 0.32 20.97
C SER A 2 0.71 -0.61 20.07
N LYS A 3 0.23 -0.11 18.92
CA LYS A 3 -0.42 -0.95 17.91
C LYS A 3 0.59 -1.97 17.36
N PRO A 4 0.22 -3.26 17.17
CA PRO A 4 1.09 -4.22 16.49
C PRO A 4 1.36 -3.80 15.05
N VAL A 5 2.53 -4.19 14.51
CA VAL A 5 2.93 -3.88 13.14
C VAL A 5 2.39 -4.94 12.18
N LEU A 6 1.74 -4.52 11.11
CA LEU A 6 1.23 -5.40 10.04
C LEU A 6 1.97 -5.08 8.74
N GLY A 7 2.72 -6.05 8.21
CA GLY A 7 3.33 -5.97 6.89
C GLY A 7 2.27 -6.12 5.79
N VAL A 8 2.22 -5.17 4.85
CA VAL A 8 1.26 -5.17 3.75
C VAL A 8 2.03 -5.20 2.44
N CYS A 9 2.03 -6.36 1.79
CA CYS A 9 2.69 -6.56 0.50
C CYS A 9 1.70 -6.33 -0.64
N VAL A 10 1.96 -5.33 -1.48
CA VAL A 10 1.20 -5.05 -2.69
C VAL A 10 2.03 -5.45 -3.91
N THR A 11 1.51 -6.38 -4.70
CA THR A 11 2.18 -6.95 -5.88
C THR A 11 1.36 -6.69 -7.15
N GLY A 12 1.93 -7.03 -8.30
CA GLY A 12 1.33 -6.76 -9.62
C GLY A 12 -0.01 -7.46 -9.84
N SER A 13 -1.11 -6.73 -9.58
CA SER A 13 -2.48 -6.99 -10.02
C SER A 13 -3.29 -5.71 -9.84
N PHE A 14 -2.95 -4.72 -10.67
CA PHE A 14 -3.32 -3.30 -10.53
C PHE A 14 -4.83 -3.05 -10.42
N CYS A 15 -5.67 -3.92 -10.99
CA CYS A 15 -7.13 -3.80 -10.95
C CYS A 15 -7.74 -3.99 -9.54
N THR A 16 -6.96 -4.48 -8.58
CA THR A 16 -7.43 -4.76 -7.21
C THR A 16 -7.07 -3.68 -6.19
N PHE A 17 -6.26 -2.70 -6.58
CA PHE A 17 -5.64 -1.76 -5.63
C PHE A 17 -6.66 -0.92 -4.86
N GLU A 18 -7.71 -0.41 -5.53
CA GLU A 18 -8.78 0.34 -4.85
C GLU A 18 -9.46 -0.48 -3.73
N LYS A 19 -9.74 -1.76 -4.00
CA LYS A 19 -10.35 -2.65 -3.02
C LYS A 19 -9.41 -2.90 -1.84
N VAL A 20 -8.11 -3.04 -2.11
CA VAL A 20 -7.09 -3.21 -1.08
C VAL A 20 -7.00 -1.96 -0.21
N PHE A 21 -6.90 -0.77 -0.80
CA PHE A 21 -6.81 0.49 -0.03
C PHE A 21 -8.01 0.70 0.89
N ALA A 22 -9.23 0.41 0.43
CA ALA A 22 -10.43 0.50 1.26
C ALA A 22 -10.37 -0.40 2.50
N GLN A 23 -9.81 -1.61 2.38
CA GLN A 23 -9.63 -2.49 3.55
C GLN A 23 -8.52 -2.01 4.48
N LEU A 24 -7.43 -1.49 3.92
CA LEU A 24 -6.29 -0.99 4.70
C LEU A 24 -6.66 0.21 5.58
N GLU A 25 -7.52 1.11 5.08
CA GLU A 25 -8.07 2.22 5.86
C GLU A 25 -8.71 1.75 7.18
N GLY A 26 -9.50 0.67 7.14
CA GLY A 26 -10.09 0.06 8.34
C GLY A 26 -9.04 -0.53 9.29
N LEU A 27 -8.00 -1.16 8.74
CA LEU A 27 -6.94 -1.81 9.52
C LEU A 27 -6.04 -0.81 10.26
N THR A 28 -5.90 0.43 9.77
CA THR A 28 -5.12 1.49 10.46
C THR A 28 -5.62 1.77 11.89
N ARG A 29 -6.88 1.48 12.20
CA ARG A 29 -7.44 1.65 13.55
C ARG A 29 -6.83 0.70 14.57
N HIS A 30 -6.40 -0.48 14.12
CA HIS A 30 -5.91 -1.57 14.97
C HIS A 30 -4.41 -1.83 14.81
N PHE A 31 -3.84 -1.53 13.64
CA PHE A 31 -2.46 -1.88 13.29
C PHE A 31 -1.65 -0.65 12.83
N SER A 32 -0.34 -0.72 13.02
CA SER A 32 0.62 0.15 12.33
C SER A 32 1.07 -0.53 11.04
N LEU A 33 0.70 0.02 9.89
CA LEU A 33 0.99 -0.61 8.60
C LEU A 33 2.47 -0.43 8.22
N LEU A 34 3.12 -1.49 7.74
CA LEU A 34 4.42 -1.45 7.09
C LEU A 34 4.24 -1.75 5.60
N PRO A 35 4.28 -0.74 4.72
CA PRO A 35 4.07 -0.91 3.29
C PRO A 35 5.24 -1.58 2.58
N ILE A 36 4.95 -2.58 1.75
CA ILE A 36 5.92 -3.29 0.90
C ILE A 36 5.34 -3.35 -0.52
N PHE A 37 6.08 -2.87 -1.51
CA PHE A 37 5.68 -2.88 -2.93
C PHE A 37 6.69 -3.64 -3.78
N SER A 38 6.20 -4.41 -4.75
CA SER A 38 7.08 -4.89 -5.82
C SER A 38 7.44 -3.76 -6.79
N PHE A 39 8.62 -3.84 -7.42
CA PHE A 39 9.12 -2.87 -8.41
C PHE A 39 8.07 -2.51 -9.46
N ASN A 40 7.42 -3.53 -10.04
CA ASN A 40 6.38 -3.33 -11.04
C ASN A 40 5.12 -2.65 -10.47
N ALA A 41 4.72 -2.98 -9.24
CA ALA A 41 3.56 -2.38 -8.59
C ALA A 41 3.78 -0.90 -8.23
N ALA A 42 5.04 -0.51 -7.93
CA ALA A 42 5.42 0.86 -7.62
C ALA A 42 5.69 1.72 -8.87
N GLY A 43 6.16 1.11 -9.97
CA GLY A 43 6.70 1.84 -11.11
C GLY A 43 5.87 1.85 -12.39
N LEU A 44 4.87 0.96 -12.54
CA LEU A 44 4.11 0.85 -13.79
C LEU A 44 2.84 1.70 -13.77
N ASP A 45 2.74 2.58 -14.76
CA ASP A 45 1.50 3.28 -15.09
C ASP A 45 0.60 2.35 -15.88
N THR A 46 -0.66 2.22 -15.44
CA THR A 46 -1.64 1.36 -16.08
C THR A 46 -2.96 2.10 -16.26
N ARG A 47 -3.91 1.51 -17.00
CA ARG A 47 -5.28 2.03 -17.06
C ARG A 47 -5.99 2.11 -15.70
N PHE A 48 -5.42 1.49 -14.65
CA PHE A 48 -5.93 1.48 -13.28
C PHE A 48 -5.22 2.52 -12.38
N GLY A 49 -4.48 3.45 -12.98
CA GLY A 49 -3.78 4.53 -12.28
C GLY A 49 -2.26 4.43 -12.41
N LYS A 50 -1.56 5.44 -11.88
CA LYS A 50 -0.11 5.53 -11.91
C LYS A 50 0.49 4.77 -10.73
N GLY A 51 1.60 4.08 -10.94
CA GLY A 51 2.29 3.33 -9.88
C GLY A 51 2.65 4.25 -8.70
N LEU A 52 3.15 5.45 -9.00
CA LEU A 52 3.52 6.46 -8.00
C LEU A 52 2.33 6.96 -7.17
N ASP A 53 1.14 7.05 -7.76
CA ASP A 53 -0.07 7.49 -7.02
C ASP A 53 -0.45 6.44 -5.97
N HIS A 54 -0.32 5.15 -6.32
CA HIS A 54 -0.59 4.03 -5.41
C HIS A 54 0.43 3.97 -4.26
N VAL A 55 1.71 4.22 -4.56
CA VAL A 55 2.78 4.33 -3.55
C VAL A 55 2.51 5.50 -2.62
N ALA A 56 2.16 6.67 -3.15
CA ALA A 56 1.84 7.86 -2.37
C ALA A 56 0.65 7.63 -1.45
N ARG A 57 -0.41 6.97 -1.96
CA ARG A 57 -1.60 6.64 -1.19
C ARG A 57 -1.28 5.70 -0.02
N LEU A 58 -0.51 4.64 -0.25
CA LEU A 58 -0.14 3.72 0.84
C LEU A 58 0.78 4.38 1.87
N LYS A 59 1.69 5.25 1.43
CA LYS A 59 2.54 6.05 2.31
C LYS A 59 1.70 6.97 3.20
N GLN A 60 0.68 7.63 2.65
CA GLN A 60 -0.25 8.45 3.42
C GLN A 60 -1.01 7.64 4.46
N LEU A 61 -1.50 6.45 4.09
CA LEU A 61 -2.24 5.56 5.00
C LEU A 61 -1.38 4.98 6.13
N SER A 62 -0.13 4.63 5.82
CA SER A 62 0.79 3.99 6.77
C SER A 62 1.63 4.97 7.60
N GLY A 63 1.80 6.21 7.12
CA GLY A 63 2.74 7.19 7.69
C GLY A 63 4.21 6.76 7.57
N ARG A 64 4.53 5.79 6.70
CA ARG A 64 5.87 5.22 6.52
C ARG A 64 6.26 5.15 5.05
N ASP A 65 7.55 5.26 4.78
CA ASP A 65 8.08 5.02 3.45
C ASP A 65 7.94 3.53 3.06
N PRO A 66 7.42 3.22 1.87
CA PRO A 66 7.34 1.86 1.36
C PRO A 66 8.72 1.22 1.16
N ILE A 67 8.81 -0.05 1.56
CA ILE A 67 9.90 -0.92 1.15
C ILE A 67 9.63 -1.34 -0.28
N LEU A 68 10.59 -1.11 -1.17
CA LEU A 68 10.52 -1.54 -2.57
C LEU A 68 11.34 -2.82 -2.74
N THR A 69 10.77 -3.82 -3.42
CA THR A 69 11.40 -5.12 -3.69
C THR A 69 11.45 -5.42 -5.18
#